data_AF-A0A2G9U5E2-F1
#
_entry.id   AF-A0A2G9U5E2-F1
#
_cell.length_a   1.000
_cell.length_b   1.000
_cell.length_c   1.000
_cell.angle_alpha   90.00
_cell.angle_beta   90.00
_cell.angle_gamma   90.00
#
_symmetry.space_group_name_H-M   'P 1'
#
loop_
_entity.id
_entity.type
_entity.pdbx_description
1 polymer ?
#
loop_
_entity_poly.entity_id
_entity_poly.type
_entity_poly.pdbx_seq_one_letter_code
_entity_poly.pdbx_strand_id
1 'polypeptide(L)'
;MLTVRRRSFANSHQHNVNVTHSFAKLATEVKANRNRLQSKQYERKLSQLREEDFDYANEGDDESHSDYGSVKSHLDDDTKENNPPTPKKGSTSPPITRSGSKKRGPEYNGPLPGLLPNHKGSVLLFLDRVYGIDSQDMLFHFLEQSFLPDLRAATMMDSPRALESDTALALNRYLCNAVLPLLTNHSHFFADAEHHAALLDATLHTVYRMNRLKSLTKNQRDAVSDFLVAITRELPPGMMIKLLRKVIVDIQQMSDMNVLVPLRLMTLHYERCNKYYGSGNQYGVATEVEKRLSMLLFYAIFDSLGSRPYDPDLFGKALPCLTAIGSAISPDYTLTSGGDDTTKLKEIVDDSGWVPKTVDVSRVDLPRDLQSMTEAFAEHFHDSWASRKIEKGWVHGDLYSRQNLTHPRLKPYSQLKEFEKSFYKDRCAECLKALLAWNYTFELTDRDAADRAASARTPSGTTIQNFAPKPVDLSSMTLEKDMVSAGEKMAEHSHLIWAKKVWNDLNTKGGFLPTTLVPWDLLTDFERRKDRFRATEILKFVQYHGYHVE
;
A
#
# COMPACT_ATOMS: atom_id res chain seq x y z
N MET A 1 -43.36 -15.03 5.31
CA MET A 1 -42.03 -15.34 5.87
C MET A 1 -41.05 -16.03 4.89
N LEU A 2 -41.31 -16.03 3.57
CA LEU A 2 -40.37 -16.57 2.55
C LEU A 2 -39.78 -15.50 1.61
N THR A 3 -40.24 -14.25 1.69
CA THR A 3 -39.79 -13.16 0.80
C THR A 3 -38.73 -12.24 1.42
N VAL A 4 -38.51 -12.33 2.74
CA VAL A 4 -37.50 -11.54 3.47
C VAL A 4 -36.11 -12.18 3.40
N ARG A 5 -36.02 -13.50 3.14
CA ARG A 5 -34.73 -14.22 3.01
C ARG A 5 -34.06 -14.08 1.65
N ARG A 6 -34.78 -13.72 0.58
CA ARG A 6 -34.20 -13.49 -0.76
C ARG A 6 -33.56 -12.12 -0.95
N ARG A 7 -34.00 -11.08 -0.22
CA ARG A 7 -33.37 -9.75 -0.27
C ARG A 7 -32.07 -9.67 0.54
N SER A 8 -31.90 -10.49 1.58
CA SER A 8 -30.66 -10.56 2.37
C SER A 8 -29.51 -11.29 1.66
N PHE A 9 -29.80 -12.12 0.65
CA PHE A 9 -28.76 -12.81 -0.12
C PHE A 9 -28.26 -12.00 -1.32
N ALA A 10 -29.09 -11.10 -1.87
CA ALA A 10 -28.71 -10.27 -3.01
C ALA A 10 -27.75 -9.11 -2.63
N ASN A 11 -27.92 -8.48 -1.46
CA ASN A 11 -27.02 -7.41 -1.00
C ASN A 11 -25.65 -7.91 -0.52
N SER A 12 -25.49 -9.21 -0.24
CA SER A 12 -24.18 -9.79 0.11
C SER A 12 -23.34 -10.14 -1.13
N HIS A 13 -23.96 -10.24 -2.31
CA HIS A 13 -23.28 -10.60 -3.55
C HIS A 13 -22.62 -9.41 -4.27
N GLN A 14 -22.96 -8.16 -3.94
CA GLN A 14 -22.31 -6.99 -4.57
C GLN A 14 -21.03 -6.53 -3.86
N HIS A 15 -20.78 -6.95 -2.62
CA HIS A 15 -19.54 -6.63 -1.88
C HIS A 15 -18.51 -7.77 -1.83
N ASN A 16 -18.90 -8.98 -2.25
CA ASN A 16 -17.98 -10.13 -2.33
C ASN A 16 -17.28 -10.27 -3.69
N VAL A 17 -17.62 -9.43 -4.68
CA VAL A 17 -17.15 -9.61 -6.07
C VAL A 17 -15.66 -9.35 -6.23
N ASN A 18 -15.06 -8.46 -5.43
CA ASN A 18 -13.69 -8.00 -5.69
C ASN A 18 -12.58 -9.01 -5.32
N VAL A 19 -12.82 -9.94 -4.38
CA VAL A 19 -11.75 -10.86 -3.91
C VAL A 19 -11.94 -12.29 -4.43
N THR A 20 -13.17 -12.77 -4.63
CA THR A 20 -13.41 -14.01 -5.40
C THR A 20 -12.99 -13.87 -6.86
N HIS A 21 -12.92 -12.64 -7.37
CA HIS A 21 -12.35 -12.37 -8.69
C HIS A 21 -10.84 -12.65 -8.77
N SER A 22 -10.04 -12.51 -7.70
CA SER A 22 -8.58 -12.67 -7.81
C SER A 22 -8.18 -14.10 -8.19
N PHE A 23 -8.56 -15.11 -7.40
CA PHE A 23 -8.19 -16.52 -7.68
C PHE A 23 -8.90 -17.11 -8.91
N ALA A 24 -10.14 -16.70 -9.19
CA ALA A 24 -10.86 -17.15 -10.39
C ALA A 24 -10.30 -16.50 -11.66
N LYS A 25 -9.96 -15.20 -11.65
CA LYS A 25 -9.29 -14.50 -12.76
C LYS A 25 -7.87 -15.04 -12.94
N LEU A 26 -7.15 -15.36 -11.87
CA LEU A 26 -5.87 -16.08 -11.85
C LEU A 26 -5.94 -17.45 -12.53
N ALA A 27 -6.90 -18.30 -12.15
CA ALA A 27 -7.07 -19.61 -12.81
C ALA A 27 -7.40 -19.46 -14.31
N THR A 28 -8.08 -18.37 -14.67
CA THR A 28 -8.41 -18.05 -16.07
C THR A 28 -7.22 -17.45 -16.83
N GLU A 29 -6.37 -16.66 -16.17
CA GLU A 29 -5.15 -16.05 -16.71
C GLU A 29 -4.01 -17.05 -16.86
N VAL A 30 -3.81 -17.97 -15.90
CA VAL A 30 -2.89 -19.11 -16.02
C VAL A 30 -3.28 -20.00 -17.21
N LYS A 31 -4.58 -20.22 -17.42
CA LYS A 31 -5.11 -20.92 -18.60
C LYS A 31 -4.95 -20.12 -19.90
N ALA A 32 -4.95 -18.78 -19.83
CA ALA A 32 -4.76 -17.91 -20.99
C ALA A 32 -3.28 -17.75 -21.39
N ASN A 33 -2.35 -17.74 -20.43
CA ASN A 33 -0.90 -17.63 -20.67
C ASN A 33 -0.36 -18.86 -21.39
N ARG A 34 -0.89 -20.05 -21.11
CA ARG A 34 -0.52 -21.29 -21.82
C ARG A 34 -0.91 -21.27 -23.32
N ASN A 35 -1.82 -20.40 -23.73
CA ASN A 35 -2.32 -20.30 -25.11
C ASN A 35 -1.79 -19.09 -25.90
N ARG A 36 -0.85 -18.29 -25.36
CA ARG A 36 -0.46 -17.00 -25.97
C ARG A 36 1.04 -16.81 -26.12
N LEU A 37 1.63 -17.54 -27.05
CA LEU A 37 2.81 -17.08 -27.79
C LEU A 37 2.36 -16.11 -28.89
N GLN A 38 2.17 -14.83 -28.58
CA GLN A 38 2.25 -13.70 -29.55
C GLN A 38 2.24 -12.32 -28.86
N SER A 39 3.42 -11.68 -28.84
CA SER A 39 3.81 -10.55 -27.98
C SER A 39 3.47 -9.13 -28.50
N LYS A 40 2.20 -8.83 -28.83
CA LYS A 40 1.76 -7.41 -29.06
C LYS A 40 0.37 -7.09 -28.54
N GLN A 41 -0.49 -8.11 -28.38
CA GLN A 41 -1.80 -7.96 -27.75
C GLN A 41 -1.72 -7.96 -26.21
N TYR A 42 -0.66 -8.53 -25.63
CA TYR A 42 -0.48 -8.59 -24.18
C TYR A 42 -0.19 -7.21 -23.58
N GLU A 43 0.73 -6.44 -24.18
CA GLU A 43 1.01 -5.05 -23.76
C GLU A 43 -0.22 -4.15 -23.89
N ARG A 44 -1.00 -4.28 -24.98
CA ARG A 44 -2.28 -3.56 -25.17
C ARG A 44 -3.35 -3.94 -24.14
N LYS A 45 -3.41 -5.21 -23.75
CA LYS A 45 -4.38 -5.70 -22.78
C LYS A 45 -3.98 -5.36 -21.35
N LEU A 46 -2.68 -5.34 -21.04
CA LEU A 46 -2.17 -4.80 -19.77
C LEU A 46 -2.37 -3.29 -19.66
N SER A 47 -2.22 -2.53 -20.74
CA SER A 47 -2.51 -1.08 -20.72
C SER A 47 -4.01 -0.82 -20.55
N GLN A 48 -4.89 -1.61 -21.17
CA GLN A 48 -6.34 -1.53 -20.92
C GLN A 48 -6.73 -1.93 -19.49
N LEU A 49 -6.15 -2.99 -18.92
CA LEU A 49 -6.38 -3.38 -17.52
C LEU A 49 -5.79 -2.35 -16.54
N ARG A 50 -4.66 -1.72 -16.88
CA ARG A 50 -4.03 -0.61 -16.14
C ARG A 50 -4.91 0.64 -16.11
N GLU A 51 -5.78 0.82 -17.10
CA GLU A 51 -6.77 1.90 -17.18
C GLU A 51 -8.10 1.55 -16.48
N GLU A 52 -8.50 0.27 -16.43
CA GLU A 52 -9.72 -0.18 -15.74
C GLU A 52 -9.59 -0.14 -14.20
N ASP A 53 -8.44 -0.54 -13.66
CA ASP A 53 -8.17 -0.44 -12.20
C ASP A 53 -8.04 1.02 -11.74
N PHE A 54 -7.65 1.93 -12.64
CA PHE A 54 -7.53 3.37 -12.39
C PHE A 54 -8.90 4.05 -12.22
N ASP A 55 -9.90 3.66 -13.03
CA ASP A 55 -11.27 4.18 -12.92
C ASP A 55 -11.93 3.74 -11.60
N TYR A 56 -11.73 2.48 -11.19
CA TYR A 56 -12.28 1.94 -9.93
C TYR A 56 -11.68 2.61 -8.67
N ALA A 57 -10.38 2.94 -8.69
CA ALA A 57 -9.68 3.53 -7.54
C ALA A 57 -9.94 5.04 -7.35
N ASN A 58 -10.41 5.73 -8.38
CA ASN A 58 -10.95 7.09 -8.27
C ASN A 58 -12.43 7.05 -7.84
N GLU A 59 -13.22 6.10 -8.35
CA GLU A 59 -14.62 5.90 -7.96
C GLU A 59 -14.77 5.56 -6.46
N GLY A 60 -13.87 4.77 -5.87
CA GLY A 60 -13.92 4.43 -4.44
C GLY A 60 -13.68 5.59 -3.45
N ASP A 61 -12.90 6.60 -3.83
CA ASP A 61 -12.72 7.82 -3.02
C ASP A 61 -13.91 8.78 -3.21
N ASP A 62 -14.45 8.87 -4.44
CA ASP A 62 -15.61 9.70 -4.80
C ASP A 62 -16.94 9.16 -4.21
N GLU A 63 -17.14 7.84 -4.15
CA GLU A 63 -18.34 7.22 -3.57
C GLU A 63 -18.45 7.42 -2.05
N SER A 64 -17.31 7.49 -1.35
CA SER A 64 -17.27 7.66 0.13
C SER A 64 -17.79 9.01 0.62
N HIS A 65 -17.88 10.00 -0.27
CA HIS A 65 -18.32 11.37 0.02
C HIS A 65 -19.62 11.77 -0.70
N SER A 66 -20.18 10.89 -1.54
CA SER A 66 -21.44 11.18 -2.24
C SER A 66 -22.65 10.75 -1.40
N ASP A 67 -23.20 11.67 -0.62
CA ASP A 67 -24.48 11.50 0.08
C ASP A 67 -25.64 11.68 -0.92
N TYR A 68 -25.74 10.80 -1.91
CA TYR A 68 -26.89 10.71 -2.81
C TYR A 68 -27.80 9.56 -2.37
N GLY A 69 -28.32 9.71 -1.16
CA GLY A 69 -29.43 8.92 -0.64
C GLY A 69 -30.74 9.30 -1.33
N SER A 70 -31.46 8.28 -1.81
CA SER A 70 -32.80 8.34 -2.40
C SER A 70 -33.77 9.21 -1.57
N VAL A 71 -34.11 10.39 -2.09
CA VAL A 71 -35.28 11.15 -1.61
C VAL A 71 -36.53 10.43 -2.10
N LYS A 72 -37.19 9.69 -1.22
CA LYS A 72 -38.57 9.24 -1.44
C LYS A 72 -39.48 10.47 -1.37
N SER A 73 -40.05 10.84 -2.51
CA SER A 73 -41.13 11.81 -2.60
C SER A 73 -42.36 11.30 -1.84
N HIS A 74 -42.75 12.05 -0.82
CA HIS A 74 -44.05 12.02 -0.18
C HIS A 74 -45.09 12.50 -1.20
N LEU A 75 -46.07 11.66 -1.51
CA LEU A 75 -47.32 12.08 -2.15
C LEU A 75 -48.45 11.36 -1.40
N ASP A 76 -49.23 12.18 -0.71
CA ASP A 76 -50.47 11.80 -0.05
C ASP A 76 -51.54 11.47 -1.10
N ASP A 77 -52.32 10.43 -0.85
CA ASP A 77 -53.70 10.39 -1.35
C ASP A 77 -54.59 9.65 -0.35
N ASP A 78 -55.65 10.34 0.04
CA ASP A 78 -56.68 9.94 0.98
C ASP A 78 -57.68 9.00 0.27
N THR A 79 -58.08 7.91 0.92
CA THR A 79 -59.46 7.39 0.76
C THR A 79 -59.84 6.48 1.92
N LYS A 80 -60.92 6.85 2.59
CA LYS A 80 -61.61 6.15 3.68
C LYS A 80 -62.58 5.10 3.13
N GLU A 81 -62.75 3.95 3.79
CA GLU A 81 -64.07 3.35 4.04
C GLU A 81 -64.09 2.18 5.08
N ASN A 82 -64.75 2.46 6.22
CA ASN A 82 -65.70 1.70 7.08
C ASN A 82 -65.76 0.13 7.17
N ASN A 83 -65.34 -0.42 8.34
CA ASN A 83 -66.04 -1.22 9.42
C ASN A 83 -67.08 -2.38 9.12
N PRO A 84 -67.46 -3.34 10.04
CA PRO A 84 -67.11 -3.65 11.47
C PRO A 84 -67.02 -5.20 11.84
N PRO A 85 -67.43 -5.78 13.03
CA PRO A 85 -66.49 -6.27 14.08
C PRO A 85 -66.68 -7.71 14.70
N THR A 86 -65.67 -8.18 15.47
CA THR A 86 -65.66 -9.12 16.66
C THR A 86 -65.96 -10.65 16.53
N PRO A 87 -65.61 -11.55 17.51
CA PRO A 87 -65.13 -11.33 18.89
C PRO A 87 -63.89 -12.15 19.38
N LYS A 88 -63.47 -11.79 20.60
CA LYS A 88 -62.34 -12.25 21.41
C LYS A 88 -62.58 -13.62 22.08
N LYS A 89 -61.49 -14.35 22.36
CA LYS A 89 -61.30 -15.12 23.61
C LYS A 89 -59.88 -14.87 24.11
N GLY A 90 -59.76 -14.52 25.40
CA GLY A 90 -58.49 -14.26 26.07
C GLY A 90 -58.26 -15.18 27.26
N SER A 91 -57.02 -15.19 27.76
CA SER A 91 -56.65 -15.45 29.16
C SER A 91 -55.13 -15.21 29.31
N THR A 92 -54.72 -14.06 29.85
CA THR A 92 -54.19 -13.84 31.23
C THR A 92 -52.68 -14.08 31.42
N SER A 93 -51.92 -12.99 31.59
CA SER A 93 -50.68 -12.89 32.40
C SER A 93 -50.32 -11.40 32.62
N PRO A 94 -50.09 -10.91 33.86
CA PRO A 94 -49.49 -9.59 34.14
C PRO A 94 -48.03 -9.74 34.68
N PRO A 95 -47.30 -8.67 35.04
CA PRO A 95 -46.38 -7.94 34.17
C PRO A 95 -44.90 -8.03 34.63
N ILE A 96 -43.94 -8.06 33.70
CA ILE A 96 -42.51 -7.87 34.03
C ILE A 96 -41.99 -6.64 33.28
N THR A 97 -41.46 -5.71 34.06
CA THR A 97 -40.84 -4.44 33.67
C THR A 97 -39.70 -4.65 32.69
N ARG A 98 -39.75 -3.94 31.56
CA ARG A 98 -38.75 -3.99 30.49
C ARG A 98 -37.74 -2.86 30.69
N SER A 99 -36.64 -3.11 31.40
CA SER A 99 -35.43 -2.28 31.27
C SER A 99 -34.66 -2.77 30.05
N GLY A 100 -34.48 -1.88 29.08
CA GLY A 100 -33.80 -2.19 27.82
C GLY A 100 -32.28 -2.14 27.97
N SER A 101 -31.64 -3.30 28.02
CA SER A 101 -30.19 -3.45 27.79
C SER A 101 -29.97 -4.44 26.65
N LYS A 102 -29.90 -3.91 25.42
CA LYS A 102 -29.40 -4.68 24.26
C LYS A 102 -27.92 -4.96 24.48
N LYS A 103 -27.59 -6.20 24.87
CA LYS A 103 -26.25 -6.76 24.75
C LYS A 103 -25.78 -6.63 23.29
N ARG A 104 -24.73 -5.83 23.07
CA ARG A 104 -23.99 -5.80 21.80
C ARG A 104 -23.27 -7.15 21.66
N GLY A 105 -23.43 -7.81 20.51
CA GLY A 105 -22.65 -8.99 20.15
C GLY A 105 -21.19 -8.64 19.85
N PRO A 106 -20.29 -9.63 19.72
CA PRO A 106 -18.86 -9.39 19.58
C PRO A 106 -18.58 -8.69 18.24
N GLU A 107 -17.84 -7.58 18.31
CA GLU A 107 -17.30 -6.86 17.17
C GLU A 107 -16.34 -7.78 16.40
N TYR A 108 -16.66 -8.04 15.14
CA TYR A 108 -15.93 -8.94 14.26
C TYR A 108 -14.68 -8.22 13.72
N ASN A 109 -13.55 -8.32 14.43
CA ASN A 109 -12.25 -7.76 14.02
C ASN A 109 -11.42 -8.76 13.18
N GLY A 110 -12.06 -9.53 12.28
CA GLY A 110 -11.42 -10.51 11.37
C GLY A 110 -11.01 -9.93 10.00
N PRO A 111 -10.28 -10.68 9.14
CA PRO A 111 -9.70 -10.15 7.92
C PRO A 111 -10.76 -9.96 6.83
N LEU A 112 -10.39 -9.16 5.82
CA LEU A 112 -11.09 -8.76 4.60
C LEU A 112 -12.16 -9.75 4.07
N PRO A 113 -13.24 -9.26 3.43
CA PRO A 113 -14.17 -10.10 2.68
C PRO A 113 -13.40 -10.99 1.68
N GLY A 114 -13.35 -12.31 1.92
CA GLY A 114 -12.51 -13.20 1.13
C GLY A 114 -12.46 -14.64 1.67
N LEU A 115 -11.71 -15.51 0.97
CA LEU A 115 -11.49 -16.88 1.41
C LEU A 115 -10.77 -16.91 2.77
N LEU A 116 -11.29 -17.71 3.70
CA LEU A 116 -10.62 -17.98 4.98
C LEU A 116 -9.19 -18.52 4.75
N PRO A 117 -8.23 -18.27 5.65
CA PRO A 117 -6.85 -18.74 5.50
C PRO A 117 -6.72 -20.24 5.18
N ASN A 118 -7.56 -21.09 5.79
CA ASN A 118 -7.58 -22.52 5.53
C ASN A 118 -7.99 -22.87 4.08
N HIS A 119 -8.94 -22.11 3.51
CA HIS A 119 -9.35 -22.27 2.12
C HIS A 119 -8.25 -21.79 1.18
N LYS A 120 -7.60 -20.66 1.48
CA LYS A 120 -6.45 -20.17 0.71
C LYS A 120 -5.33 -21.21 0.66
N GLY A 121 -5.00 -21.83 1.79
CA GLY A 121 -3.99 -22.89 1.85
C GLY A 121 -4.34 -24.10 0.98
N SER A 122 -5.59 -24.53 1.00
CA SER A 122 -6.06 -25.67 0.18
C SER A 122 -6.01 -25.35 -1.32
N VAL A 123 -6.42 -24.14 -1.71
CA VAL A 123 -6.36 -23.66 -3.09
C VAL A 123 -4.91 -23.55 -3.56
N LEU A 124 -4.02 -23.00 -2.73
CA LEU A 124 -2.61 -22.86 -3.05
C LEU A 124 -1.93 -24.21 -3.29
N LEU A 125 -2.17 -25.19 -2.40
CA LEU A 125 -1.66 -26.56 -2.57
C LEU A 125 -2.17 -27.21 -3.86
N PHE A 126 -3.43 -26.97 -4.22
CA PHE A 126 -3.98 -27.45 -5.48
C PHE A 126 -3.31 -26.78 -6.69
N LEU A 127 -3.16 -25.45 -6.66
CA LEU A 127 -2.53 -24.70 -7.73
C LEU A 127 -1.09 -25.14 -7.94
N ASP A 128 -0.33 -25.25 -6.86
CA ASP A 128 1.06 -25.73 -6.88
C ASP A 128 1.18 -27.16 -7.43
N ARG A 129 0.34 -28.08 -6.97
CA ARG A 129 0.41 -29.48 -7.42
C ARG A 129 -0.10 -29.73 -8.83
N VAL A 130 -1.09 -28.97 -9.30
CA VAL A 130 -1.76 -29.22 -10.59
C VAL A 130 -1.20 -28.36 -11.71
N TYR A 131 -0.94 -27.09 -11.43
CA TYR A 131 -0.44 -26.14 -12.42
C TYR A 131 1.06 -25.90 -12.26
N GLY A 132 1.57 -25.95 -11.02
CA GLY A 132 2.94 -25.56 -10.71
C GLY A 132 3.14 -24.05 -10.83
N ILE A 133 4.25 -23.57 -10.26
CA ILE A 133 4.76 -22.22 -10.51
C ILE A 133 5.94 -22.38 -11.45
N ASP A 134 5.71 -22.07 -12.72
CA ASP A 134 6.67 -22.27 -13.81
C ASP A 134 7.36 -20.99 -14.27
N SER A 135 6.93 -19.82 -13.78
CA SER A 135 7.53 -18.53 -14.15
C SER A 135 7.69 -17.57 -12.97
N GLN A 136 8.70 -16.71 -13.11
CA GLN A 136 9.00 -15.62 -12.19
C GLN A 136 7.83 -14.63 -12.10
N ASP A 137 7.22 -14.27 -13.23
CA ASP A 137 6.04 -13.39 -13.29
C ASP A 137 4.85 -13.92 -12.47
N MET A 138 4.60 -15.23 -12.55
CA MET A 138 3.50 -15.86 -11.81
C MET A 138 3.76 -15.80 -10.31
N LEU A 139 5.00 -16.12 -9.87
CA LEU A 139 5.39 -16.03 -8.47
C LEU A 139 5.23 -14.60 -7.94
N PHE A 140 5.72 -13.59 -8.68
CA PHE A 140 5.65 -12.20 -8.24
C PHE A 140 4.23 -11.66 -8.23
N HIS A 141 3.38 -12.08 -9.17
CA HIS A 141 1.97 -11.75 -9.14
C HIS A 141 1.28 -12.31 -7.88
N PHE A 142 1.52 -13.58 -7.53
CA PHE A 142 0.99 -14.16 -6.29
C PHE A 142 1.55 -13.45 -5.04
N LEU A 143 2.84 -13.13 -5.06
CA LEU A 143 3.51 -12.44 -3.97
C LEU A 143 2.90 -11.06 -3.72
N GLU A 144 2.71 -10.26 -4.76
CA GLU A 144 2.15 -8.90 -4.67
C GLU A 144 0.65 -8.91 -4.33
N GLN A 145 -0.14 -9.74 -5.00
CA GLN A 145 -1.61 -9.67 -4.94
C GLN A 145 -2.22 -10.50 -3.81
N SER A 146 -1.51 -11.51 -3.29
CA SER A 146 -2.04 -12.40 -2.24
C SER A 146 -1.13 -12.53 -1.03
N PHE A 147 0.13 -12.92 -1.21
CA PHE A 147 0.97 -13.33 -0.07
C PHE A 147 1.42 -12.15 0.78
N LEU A 148 1.88 -11.06 0.17
CA LEU A 148 2.35 -9.88 0.90
C LEU A 148 1.24 -9.21 1.73
N PRO A 149 0.01 -9.00 1.23
CA PRO A 149 -1.11 -8.55 2.06
C PRO A 149 -1.39 -9.46 3.25
N ASP A 150 -1.36 -10.79 3.05
CA ASP A 150 -1.56 -11.78 4.12
C ASP A 150 -0.42 -11.73 5.15
N LEU A 151 0.84 -11.60 4.70
CA LEU A 151 2.01 -11.44 5.57
C LEU A 151 1.90 -10.17 6.43
N ARG A 152 1.51 -9.03 5.82
CA ARG A 152 1.32 -7.76 6.56
C ARG A 152 0.21 -7.89 7.58
N ALA A 153 -0.93 -8.47 7.20
CA ALA A 153 -2.05 -8.71 8.11
C ALA A 153 -1.63 -9.56 9.32
N ALA A 154 -0.79 -10.59 9.13
CA ALA A 154 -0.26 -11.38 10.23
C ALA A 154 0.56 -10.54 11.21
N THR A 155 1.45 -9.68 10.69
CA THR A 155 2.29 -8.81 11.55
C THR A 155 1.50 -7.74 12.30
N MET A 156 0.35 -7.33 11.76
CA MET A 156 -0.51 -6.33 12.38
C MET A 156 -1.41 -6.91 13.49
N MET A 157 -1.75 -8.19 13.41
CA MET A 157 -2.60 -8.85 14.40
C MET A 157 -1.83 -9.33 15.65
N ASP A 158 -0.50 -9.16 15.73
CA ASP A 158 0.29 -9.57 16.89
C ASP A 158 0.21 -8.52 18.02
N SER A 159 -0.95 -8.48 18.68
CA SER A 159 -1.20 -7.72 19.91
C SER A 159 -1.25 -8.69 21.10
N PRO A 160 -0.85 -8.28 22.32
CA PRO A 160 -1.00 -9.10 23.53
C PRO A 160 -2.43 -9.62 23.75
N ARG A 161 -3.45 -8.89 23.28
CA ARG A 161 -4.87 -9.29 23.31
C ARG A 161 -5.29 -10.22 22.17
N ALA A 162 -4.46 -10.33 21.14
CA ALA A 162 -4.73 -11.07 19.91
C ALA A 162 -3.96 -12.39 19.81
N LEU A 163 -3.10 -12.73 20.79
CA LEU A 163 -2.51 -14.07 20.91
C LEU A 163 -3.58 -15.18 21.03
N GLU A 164 -4.80 -14.83 21.41
CA GLU A 164 -5.97 -15.73 21.48
C GLU A 164 -6.87 -15.66 20.23
N SER A 165 -6.50 -14.89 19.20
CA SER A 165 -7.30 -14.76 17.98
C SER A 165 -7.15 -16.01 17.10
N ASP A 166 -8.19 -16.83 17.03
CA ASP A 166 -8.28 -18.00 16.13
C ASP A 166 -7.91 -17.65 14.68
N THR A 167 -8.28 -16.45 14.24
CA THR A 167 -7.96 -15.91 12.93
C THR A 167 -6.46 -15.69 12.75
N ALA A 168 -5.79 -15.07 13.73
CA ALA A 168 -4.36 -14.80 13.66
C ALA A 168 -3.55 -16.11 13.63
N LEU A 169 -3.97 -17.09 14.45
CA LEU A 169 -3.38 -18.42 14.45
C LEU A 169 -3.61 -19.17 13.12
N ALA A 170 -4.81 -19.10 12.56
CA ALA A 170 -5.12 -19.69 11.25
C ALA A 170 -4.27 -19.07 10.13
N LEU A 171 -4.07 -17.74 10.16
CA LEU A 171 -3.23 -17.04 9.20
C LEU A 171 -1.76 -17.45 9.33
N ASN A 172 -1.22 -17.51 10.54
CA ASN A 172 0.14 -17.97 10.79
C ASN A 172 0.35 -19.43 10.34
N ARG A 173 -0.65 -20.32 10.49
CA ARG A 173 -0.58 -21.69 9.98
C ARG A 173 -0.55 -21.72 8.45
N TYR A 174 -1.42 -20.96 7.79
CA TYR A 174 -1.42 -20.85 6.33
C TYR A 174 -0.08 -20.33 5.79
N LEU A 175 0.43 -19.24 6.36
CA LEU A 175 1.67 -18.61 5.91
C LEU A 175 2.88 -19.52 6.13
N CYS A 176 3.04 -20.09 7.32
CA CYS A 176 4.22 -20.90 7.64
C CYS A 176 4.19 -22.33 7.06
N ASN A 177 3.00 -22.91 6.82
CA ASN A 177 2.91 -24.30 6.34
C ASN A 177 2.73 -24.41 4.83
N ALA A 178 2.25 -23.36 4.15
CA ALA A 178 2.00 -23.38 2.72
C ALA A 178 2.79 -22.30 1.98
N VAL A 179 2.64 -21.03 2.35
CA VAL A 179 3.22 -19.91 1.59
C VAL A 179 4.74 -19.87 1.70
N LEU A 180 5.31 -19.78 2.90
CA LEU A 180 6.76 -19.67 3.08
C LEU A 180 7.53 -20.89 2.55
N PRO A 181 7.09 -22.15 2.76
CA PRO A 181 7.73 -23.30 2.13
C PRO A 181 7.69 -23.27 0.61
N LEU A 182 6.56 -22.85 0.01
CA LEU A 182 6.45 -22.68 -1.43
C LEU A 182 7.42 -21.61 -1.95
N LEU A 183 7.46 -20.44 -1.31
CA LEU A 183 8.40 -19.37 -1.69
C LEU A 183 9.87 -19.82 -1.51
N THR A 184 10.15 -20.64 -0.50
CA THR A 184 11.50 -21.19 -0.24
C THR A 184 11.90 -22.18 -1.33
N ASN A 185 11.00 -23.08 -1.74
CA ASN A 185 11.26 -24.05 -2.80
C ASN A 185 11.47 -23.37 -4.16
N HIS A 186 10.81 -22.23 -4.37
CA HIS A 186 10.91 -21.42 -5.58
C HIS A 186 11.87 -20.22 -5.43
N SER A 187 12.82 -20.27 -4.49
CA SER A 187 13.69 -19.13 -4.20
C SER A 187 14.51 -18.66 -5.40
N HIS A 188 14.90 -19.56 -6.29
CA HIS A 188 15.66 -19.25 -7.52
C HIS A 188 14.98 -18.20 -8.41
N PHE A 189 13.67 -18.01 -8.33
CA PHE A 189 12.97 -16.94 -9.04
C PHE A 189 13.22 -15.54 -8.44
N PHE A 190 13.87 -15.42 -7.28
CA PHE A 190 14.28 -14.12 -6.72
C PHE A 190 15.63 -13.64 -7.27
N ALA A 191 16.36 -14.48 -8.00
CA ALA A 191 17.59 -14.09 -8.69
C ALA A 191 17.27 -13.14 -9.86
N ASP A 192 18.16 -12.19 -10.13
CA ASP A 192 18.08 -11.22 -11.24
C ASP A 192 16.74 -10.45 -11.32
N ALA A 193 16.11 -10.22 -10.17
CA ALA A 193 14.80 -9.62 -10.04
C ALA A 193 14.84 -8.17 -9.54
N GLU A 194 15.90 -7.40 -9.82
CA GLU A 194 16.03 -6.02 -9.29
C GLU A 194 14.93 -5.07 -9.76
N HIS A 195 14.30 -5.37 -10.90
CA HIS A 195 13.13 -4.63 -11.39
C HIS A 195 11.89 -4.77 -10.47
N HIS A 196 11.87 -5.76 -9.58
CA HIS A 196 10.87 -5.93 -8.51
C HIS A 196 11.40 -5.53 -7.12
N ALA A 197 12.44 -4.67 -7.04
CA ALA A 197 13.09 -4.34 -5.78
C ALA A 197 12.13 -3.87 -4.67
N ALA A 198 11.13 -3.04 -4.98
CA ALA A 198 10.16 -2.57 -3.98
C ALA A 198 9.32 -3.71 -3.38
N LEU A 199 8.91 -4.68 -4.21
CA LEU A 199 8.15 -5.85 -3.76
C LEU A 199 9.01 -6.79 -2.90
N LEU A 200 10.25 -7.02 -3.33
CA LEU A 200 11.22 -7.86 -2.61
C LEU A 200 11.58 -7.25 -1.25
N ASP A 201 11.84 -5.94 -1.21
CA ASP A 201 12.14 -5.19 0.01
C ASP A 201 10.96 -5.23 0.99
N ALA A 202 9.74 -4.96 0.50
CA ALA A 202 8.51 -5.05 1.29
C ALA A 202 8.31 -6.46 1.86
N THR A 203 8.54 -7.50 1.05
CA THR A 203 8.42 -8.90 1.47
C THR A 203 9.47 -9.26 2.52
N LEU A 204 10.73 -8.94 2.26
CA LEU A 204 11.86 -9.22 3.14
C LEU A 204 11.65 -8.58 4.52
N HIS A 205 11.32 -7.29 4.55
CA HIS A 205 11.07 -6.55 5.79
C HIS A 205 9.83 -7.04 6.55
N THR A 206 8.77 -7.44 5.82
CA THR A 206 7.54 -7.97 6.44
C THR A 206 7.78 -9.34 7.06
N VAL A 207 8.47 -10.25 6.36
CA VAL A 207 8.78 -11.58 6.89
C VAL A 207 9.83 -11.52 8.01
N TYR A 208 10.79 -10.61 7.90
CA TYR A 208 11.74 -10.35 8.98
C TYR A 208 11.03 -9.82 10.24
N ARG A 209 10.04 -8.93 10.09
CA ARG A 209 9.16 -8.52 11.20
C ARG A 209 8.34 -9.71 11.73
N MET A 210 7.86 -10.58 10.85
CA MET A 210 7.11 -11.78 11.21
C MET A 210 7.92 -12.74 12.11
N ASN A 211 9.24 -12.80 11.97
CA ASN A 211 10.10 -13.60 12.86
C ASN A 211 9.96 -13.19 14.35
N ARG A 212 9.57 -11.94 14.62
CA ARG A 212 9.42 -11.40 15.98
C ARG A 212 8.04 -11.65 16.60
N LEU A 213 7.09 -12.25 15.86
CA LEU A 213 5.74 -12.43 16.38
C LEU A 213 5.71 -13.43 17.54
N LYS A 214 5.10 -13.03 18.65
CA LYS A 214 5.03 -13.85 19.87
C LYS A 214 4.11 -15.07 19.69
N SER A 215 3.14 -14.95 18.79
CA SER A 215 2.16 -15.98 18.45
C SER A 215 2.72 -17.17 17.65
N LEU A 216 3.97 -17.11 17.16
CA LEU A 216 4.56 -18.21 16.38
C LEU A 216 5.12 -19.32 17.27
N THR A 217 4.94 -20.56 16.81
CA THR A 217 5.61 -21.75 17.35
C THR A 217 7.06 -21.85 16.86
N LYS A 218 7.87 -22.72 17.48
CA LYS A 218 9.27 -22.96 17.06
C LYS A 218 9.35 -23.39 15.59
N ASN A 219 8.58 -24.41 15.18
CA ASN A 219 8.58 -24.91 13.80
C ASN A 219 8.17 -23.83 12.79
N GLN A 220 7.25 -22.93 13.16
CA GLN A 220 6.85 -21.81 12.31
C GLN A 220 7.95 -20.76 12.18
N ARG A 221 8.69 -20.48 13.27
CA ARG A 221 9.88 -19.63 13.23
C ARG A 221 10.98 -20.24 12.37
N ASP A 222 11.16 -21.56 12.40
CA ASP A 222 12.11 -22.25 11.54
C ASP A 222 11.75 -22.05 10.05
N ALA A 223 10.46 -22.20 9.67
CA ALA A 223 10.00 -21.93 8.31
C ALA A 223 10.21 -20.45 7.87
N VAL A 224 10.03 -19.50 8.79
CA VAL A 224 10.34 -18.08 8.55
C VAL A 224 11.84 -17.87 8.34
N SER A 225 12.67 -18.47 9.19
CA SER A 225 14.13 -18.40 9.08
C SER A 225 14.64 -19.02 7.77
N ASP A 226 14.12 -20.18 7.39
CA ASP A 226 14.50 -20.87 6.16
C ASP A 226 14.19 -20.03 4.92
N PHE A 227 13.00 -19.42 4.88
CA PHE A 227 12.65 -18.49 3.80
C PHE A 227 13.55 -17.25 3.79
N LEU A 228 13.81 -16.62 4.94
CA LEU A 228 14.68 -15.45 5.02
C LEU A 228 16.10 -15.76 4.51
N VAL A 229 16.64 -16.92 4.86
CA VAL A 229 17.93 -17.37 4.33
C VAL A 229 17.85 -17.61 2.82
N ALA A 230 16.79 -18.25 2.34
CA ALA A 230 16.61 -18.53 0.92
C ALA A 230 16.49 -17.26 0.07
N ILE A 231 15.65 -16.29 0.45
CA ILE A 231 15.50 -15.05 -0.30
C ILE A 231 16.78 -14.21 -0.25
N THR A 232 17.39 -14.05 0.92
CA THR A 232 18.61 -13.22 1.04
C THR A 232 19.80 -13.82 0.30
N ARG A 233 19.82 -15.15 0.07
CA ARG A 233 20.81 -15.82 -0.77
C ARG A 233 20.79 -15.34 -2.22
N GLU A 234 19.59 -15.09 -2.75
CA GLU A 234 19.36 -14.73 -4.15
C GLU A 234 19.43 -13.21 -4.39
N LEU A 235 19.19 -12.40 -3.35
CA LEU A 235 19.23 -10.95 -3.47
C LEU A 235 20.66 -10.40 -3.65
N PRO A 236 20.87 -9.40 -4.53
CA PRO A 236 22.11 -8.65 -4.61
C PRO A 236 22.48 -7.96 -3.28
N PRO A 237 23.78 -7.82 -2.95
CA PRO A 237 24.21 -7.21 -1.67
C PRO A 237 23.65 -5.80 -1.43
N GLY A 238 23.55 -4.97 -2.47
CA GLY A 238 23.05 -3.60 -2.35
C GLY A 238 21.59 -3.51 -1.89
N MET A 239 20.77 -4.54 -2.11
CA MET A 239 19.39 -4.59 -1.61
C MET A 239 19.32 -4.89 -0.10
N MET A 240 20.40 -5.40 0.49
CA MET A 240 20.45 -5.72 1.93
C MET A 240 20.67 -4.49 2.81
N ILE A 241 20.97 -3.31 2.25
CA ILE A 241 21.30 -2.09 3.01
C ILE A 241 20.20 -1.72 4.01
N LYS A 242 18.94 -1.72 3.58
CA LYS A 242 17.81 -1.36 4.46
C LYS A 242 17.60 -2.37 5.58
N LEU A 243 17.70 -3.66 5.26
CA LEU A 243 17.61 -4.71 6.26
C LEU A 243 18.78 -4.67 7.25
N LEU A 244 20.01 -4.41 6.78
CA LEU A 244 21.20 -4.24 7.62
C LEU A 244 20.99 -3.13 8.66
N ARG A 245 20.51 -1.97 8.23
CA ARG A 245 20.15 -0.87 9.16
C ARG A 245 19.17 -1.32 10.23
N LYS A 246 18.12 -2.04 9.82
CA LYS A 246 17.11 -2.56 10.74
C LYS A 246 17.68 -3.58 11.72
N VAL A 247 18.48 -4.54 11.24
CA VAL A 247 19.13 -5.58 12.06
C VAL A 247 20.07 -4.97 13.10
N ILE A 248 20.84 -3.94 12.74
CA ILE A 248 21.73 -3.24 13.67
C ILE A 248 20.94 -2.67 14.86
N VAL A 249 19.85 -1.95 14.57
CA VAL A 249 19.01 -1.35 15.62
C VAL A 249 18.34 -2.42 16.46
N ASP A 250 17.81 -3.45 15.81
CA ASP A 250 17.16 -4.57 16.46
C ASP A 250 18.10 -5.31 17.42
N ILE A 251 19.33 -5.64 17.02
CA ILE A 251 20.31 -6.31 17.89
C ILE A 251 20.62 -5.49 19.15
N GLN A 252 20.66 -4.16 19.02
CA GLN A 252 20.87 -3.26 20.17
C GLN A 252 19.68 -3.23 21.15
N GLN A 253 18.47 -3.57 20.70
CA GLN A 253 17.24 -3.44 21.48
C GLN A 253 16.62 -4.79 21.93
N MET A 254 16.97 -5.91 21.27
CA MET A 254 16.26 -7.17 21.38
C MET A 254 16.65 -8.06 22.57
N SER A 255 15.69 -8.86 23.05
CA SER A 255 15.88 -10.00 23.96
C SER A 255 16.37 -11.28 23.24
N ASP A 256 16.94 -12.22 24.00
CA ASP A 256 17.83 -13.30 23.51
C ASP A 256 17.25 -14.21 22.41
N MET A 257 15.97 -14.62 22.46
CA MET A 257 15.40 -15.54 21.46
C MET A 257 15.24 -14.93 20.07
N ASN A 258 15.04 -13.61 19.98
CA ASN A 258 14.75 -12.93 18.71
C ASN A 258 16.01 -12.55 17.91
N VAL A 259 17.18 -12.64 18.55
CA VAL A 259 18.48 -12.23 17.97
C VAL A 259 19.11 -13.35 17.12
N LEU A 260 18.75 -14.61 17.36
CA LEU A 260 19.40 -15.77 16.72
C LEU A 260 19.22 -15.82 15.19
N VAL A 261 18.00 -15.55 14.70
CA VAL A 261 17.70 -15.54 13.25
C VAL A 261 18.41 -14.39 12.53
N PRO A 262 18.36 -13.13 13.01
CA PRO A 262 19.18 -12.05 12.47
C PRO A 262 20.67 -12.40 12.40
N LEU A 263 21.26 -12.96 13.47
CA LEU A 263 22.67 -13.35 13.48
C LEU A 263 22.98 -14.42 12.42
N ARG A 264 22.12 -15.44 12.31
CA ARG A 264 22.27 -16.49 11.28
C ARG A 264 22.19 -15.91 9.87
N LEU A 265 21.24 -15.02 9.63
CA LEU A 265 21.04 -14.34 8.35
C LEU A 265 22.27 -13.53 7.95
N MET A 266 22.78 -12.73 8.88
CA MET A 266 23.96 -11.90 8.65
C MET A 266 25.22 -12.74 8.41
N THR A 267 25.41 -13.81 9.19
CA THR A 267 26.53 -14.74 8.99
C THR A 267 26.56 -15.27 7.55
N LEU A 268 25.44 -15.83 7.08
CA LEU A 268 25.35 -16.40 5.73
C LEU A 268 25.49 -15.35 4.63
N HIS A 269 25.01 -14.13 4.85
CA HIS A 269 25.19 -13.02 3.92
C HIS A 269 26.66 -12.66 3.75
N TYR A 270 27.40 -12.42 4.83
CA TYR A 270 28.81 -12.06 4.75
C TYR A 270 29.70 -13.22 4.27
N GLU A 271 29.37 -14.48 4.60
CA GLU A 271 30.06 -15.65 4.05
C GLU A 271 29.90 -15.73 2.52
N ARG A 272 28.69 -15.53 2.01
CA ARG A 272 28.41 -15.50 0.56
C ARG A 272 29.10 -14.31 -0.12
N CYS A 273 29.00 -13.14 0.49
CA CYS A 273 29.42 -11.87 -0.09
C CYS A 273 30.82 -11.44 0.33
N ASN A 274 31.64 -12.32 0.90
CA ASN A 274 32.95 -11.97 1.46
C ASN A 274 33.81 -11.17 0.44
N LYS A 275 33.95 -11.70 -0.78
CA LYS A 275 34.70 -11.03 -1.85
C LYS A 275 34.15 -9.64 -2.20
N TYR A 276 32.82 -9.44 -2.16
CA TYR A 276 32.18 -8.16 -2.48
C TYR A 276 32.59 -7.04 -1.51
N TYR A 277 32.64 -7.34 -0.22
CA TYR A 277 33.00 -6.38 0.83
C TYR A 277 34.50 -6.09 0.90
N GLY A 278 35.35 -7.04 0.50
CA GLY A 278 36.80 -6.92 0.49
C GLY A 278 37.36 -6.40 -0.84
N SER A 279 37.45 -7.29 -1.83
CA SER A 279 38.20 -7.09 -3.08
C SER A 279 37.34 -6.86 -4.33
N GLY A 280 36.02 -6.97 -4.21
CA GLY A 280 35.06 -6.98 -5.31
C GLY A 280 34.70 -8.38 -5.83
N ASN A 281 33.52 -8.50 -6.45
CA ASN A 281 33.03 -9.67 -7.17
C ASN A 281 32.10 -9.27 -8.35
N GLN A 282 31.27 -10.20 -8.85
CA GLN A 282 30.32 -9.97 -9.94
C GLN A 282 29.28 -8.86 -9.68
N TYR A 283 29.02 -8.54 -8.41
CA TYR A 283 28.14 -7.44 -8.01
C TYR A 283 28.88 -6.09 -7.88
N GLY A 284 30.16 -6.05 -8.24
CA GLY A 284 31.05 -4.90 -8.04
C GLY A 284 31.76 -4.94 -6.70
N VAL A 285 31.94 -3.77 -6.09
CA VAL A 285 32.62 -3.59 -4.79
C VAL A 285 31.65 -2.92 -3.83
N ALA A 286 31.69 -3.32 -2.55
CA ALA A 286 30.87 -2.68 -1.52
C ALA A 286 31.13 -1.17 -1.43
N THR A 287 30.04 -0.42 -1.38
CA THR A 287 30.05 1.02 -1.17
C THR A 287 30.55 1.39 0.23
N GLU A 288 30.96 2.65 0.41
CA GLU A 288 31.37 3.15 1.73
C GLU A 288 30.24 3.03 2.78
N VAL A 289 28.99 3.24 2.35
CA VAL A 289 27.81 3.08 3.20
C VAL A 289 27.69 1.63 3.70
N GLU A 290 27.89 0.66 2.83
CA GLU A 290 27.83 -0.76 3.18
C GLU A 290 28.96 -1.17 4.12
N LYS A 291 30.19 -0.72 3.86
CA LYS A 291 31.34 -0.98 4.75
C LYS A 291 31.12 -0.38 6.14
N ARG A 292 30.62 0.86 6.20
CA ARG A 292 30.28 1.54 7.46
C ARG A 292 29.20 0.79 8.24
N LEU A 293 28.11 0.37 7.57
CA LEU A 293 27.04 -0.42 8.20
C LEU A 293 27.54 -1.76 8.71
N SER A 294 28.42 -2.42 7.95
CA SER A 294 29.03 -3.69 8.36
C SER A 294 29.84 -3.54 9.66
N MET A 295 30.59 -2.45 9.77
CA MET A 295 31.36 -2.13 10.98
C MET A 295 30.46 -1.73 12.17
N LEU A 296 29.39 -0.96 11.92
CA LEU A 296 28.39 -0.66 12.95
C LEU A 296 27.69 -1.92 13.47
N LEU A 297 27.39 -2.87 12.59
CA LEU A 297 26.85 -4.18 12.97
C LEU A 297 27.83 -4.97 13.83
N PHE A 298 29.13 -4.96 13.48
CA PHE A 298 30.17 -5.60 14.28
C PHE A 298 30.16 -5.06 15.72
N TYR A 299 30.21 -3.73 15.89
CA TYR A 299 30.16 -3.11 17.21
C TYR A 299 28.84 -3.40 17.94
N ALA A 300 27.70 -3.32 17.25
CA ALA A 300 26.41 -3.62 17.85
C ALA A 300 26.32 -5.04 18.42
N ILE A 301 26.85 -6.04 17.69
CA ILE A 301 26.92 -7.43 18.16
C ILE A 301 27.90 -7.53 19.33
N PHE A 302 29.10 -6.95 19.18
CA PHE A 302 30.16 -7.03 20.19
C PHE A 302 29.72 -6.42 21.54
N ASP A 303 29.16 -5.22 21.52
CA ASP A 303 28.65 -4.52 22.70
C ASP A 303 27.44 -5.25 23.32
N SER A 304 26.57 -5.81 22.49
CA SER A 304 25.45 -6.64 22.95
C SER A 304 25.91 -7.92 23.64
N LEU A 305 27.02 -8.55 23.21
CA LEU A 305 27.58 -9.70 23.90
C LEU A 305 28.29 -9.32 25.20
N GLY A 306 29.02 -8.20 25.21
CA GLY A 306 29.76 -7.73 26.39
C GLY A 306 28.86 -7.31 27.55
N SER A 307 27.61 -6.95 27.28
CA SER A 307 26.62 -6.53 28.28
C SER A 307 25.73 -7.66 28.81
N ARG A 308 25.80 -8.88 28.23
CA ARG A 308 24.93 -10.01 28.55
C ARG A 308 25.67 -11.15 29.25
N PRO A 309 24.98 -11.96 30.08
CA PRO A 309 25.56 -13.18 30.60
C PRO A 309 25.86 -14.17 29.47
N TYR A 310 26.79 -15.10 29.72
CA TYR A 310 27.11 -16.14 28.75
C TYR A 310 25.91 -17.05 28.50
N ASP A 311 25.51 -17.12 27.23
CA ASP A 311 24.50 -18.04 26.71
C ASP A 311 25.12 -18.84 25.54
N PRO A 312 25.25 -20.17 25.65
CA PRO A 312 25.85 -21.01 24.61
C PRO A 312 25.18 -20.85 23.23
N ASP A 313 23.85 -20.70 23.19
CA ASP A 313 23.11 -20.60 21.93
C ASP A 313 23.35 -19.25 21.25
N LEU A 314 23.31 -18.15 22.01
CA LEU A 314 23.63 -16.81 21.53
C LEU A 314 25.07 -16.70 21.05
N PHE A 315 26.04 -17.09 21.88
CA PHE A 315 27.47 -17.00 21.53
C PHE A 315 27.81 -17.93 20.36
N GLY A 316 27.18 -19.11 20.28
CA GLY A 316 27.32 -20.04 19.17
C GLY A 316 26.84 -19.49 17.82
N LYS A 317 25.96 -18.49 17.81
CA LYS A 317 25.54 -17.78 16.58
C LYS A 317 26.25 -16.44 16.37
N ALA A 318 26.59 -15.74 17.44
CA ALA A 318 27.17 -14.41 17.36
C ALA A 318 28.66 -14.44 16.97
N LEU A 319 29.44 -15.39 17.47
CA LEU A 319 30.87 -15.49 17.15
C LEU A 319 31.11 -15.77 15.66
N PRO A 320 30.43 -16.74 15.01
CA PRO A 320 30.54 -16.91 13.56
C PRO A 320 30.15 -15.65 12.77
N CYS A 321 29.13 -14.92 13.23
CA CYS A 321 28.72 -13.67 12.59
C CYS A 321 29.82 -12.60 12.67
N LEU A 322 30.43 -12.41 13.84
CA LEU A 322 31.56 -11.48 14.03
C LEU A 322 32.76 -11.88 13.17
N THR A 323 33.08 -13.17 13.10
CA THR A 323 34.16 -13.68 12.24
C THR A 323 33.85 -13.43 10.76
N ALA A 324 32.62 -13.69 10.30
CA ALA A 324 32.22 -13.48 8.92
C ALA A 324 32.35 -11.98 8.54
N ILE A 325 31.84 -11.07 9.37
CA ILE A 325 31.96 -9.62 9.16
C ILE A 325 33.43 -9.19 9.15
N GLY A 326 34.20 -9.58 10.17
CA GLY A 326 35.62 -9.20 10.30
C GLY A 326 36.50 -9.75 9.17
N SER A 327 36.12 -10.88 8.57
CA SER A 327 36.80 -11.44 7.40
C SER A 327 36.45 -10.75 6.07
N ALA A 328 35.28 -10.11 6.01
CA ALA A 328 34.75 -9.50 4.80
C ALA A 328 35.22 -8.03 4.64
N ILE A 329 35.46 -7.32 5.74
CA ILE A 329 35.94 -5.93 5.74
C ILE A 329 37.47 -5.92 5.86
N SER A 330 38.15 -4.93 5.24
CA SER A 330 39.59 -4.72 5.44
C SER A 330 39.91 -4.48 6.93
N PRO A 331 40.98 -5.08 7.48
CA PRO A 331 41.41 -4.84 8.86
C PRO A 331 41.81 -3.37 9.12
N ASP A 332 42.14 -2.62 8.06
CA ASP A 332 42.49 -1.20 8.15
C ASP A 332 41.25 -0.28 8.16
N TYR A 333 40.06 -0.84 7.95
CA TYR A 333 38.82 -0.06 7.96
C TYR A 333 38.48 0.37 9.39
N THR A 334 38.53 1.68 9.63
CA THR A 334 38.17 2.28 10.92
C THR A 334 37.05 3.28 10.73
N LEU A 335 36.14 3.34 11.71
CA LEU A 335 35.09 4.35 11.70
C LEU A 335 35.72 5.73 11.93
N THR A 336 35.86 6.53 10.86
CA THR A 336 36.15 7.94 11.01
C THR A 336 34.94 8.60 11.67
N SER A 337 35.19 9.21 12.83
CA SER A 337 34.23 9.78 13.79
C SER A 337 32.90 10.27 13.18
N GLY A 338 31.77 9.73 13.66
CA GLY A 338 30.44 10.23 13.35
C GLY A 338 29.37 9.65 14.27
N GLY A 339 29.27 10.19 15.50
CA GLY A 339 28.23 9.85 16.47
C GLY A 339 26.80 10.30 16.08
N ASP A 340 26.65 10.99 14.95
CA ASP A 340 25.38 11.53 14.42
C ASP A 340 24.53 10.49 13.64
N ASP A 341 25.07 9.29 13.41
CA ASP A 341 24.39 8.26 12.62
C ASP A 341 23.65 7.21 13.47
N THR A 342 24.06 6.96 14.71
CA THR A 342 23.30 6.11 15.64
C THR A 342 21.98 6.75 16.04
N THR A 343 21.93 8.09 16.09
CA THR A 343 20.71 8.89 16.24
C THR A 343 19.81 8.80 15.00
N LYS A 344 20.37 8.94 13.78
CA LYS A 344 19.60 8.75 12.53
C LYS A 344 19.09 7.32 12.35
N LEU A 345 19.87 6.30 12.74
CA LEU A 345 19.43 4.91 12.75
C LEU A 345 18.30 4.66 13.77
N LYS A 346 18.33 5.34 14.92
CA LYS A 346 17.27 5.29 15.95
C LYS A 346 15.98 5.97 15.52
N GLU A 347 16.04 7.08 14.75
CA GLU A 347 14.83 7.73 14.22
C GLU A 347 14.07 6.85 13.20
N ILE A 348 14.77 5.95 12.51
CA ILE A 348 14.21 5.06 11.47
C ILE A 348 13.41 3.89 12.07
N VAL A 349 13.62 3.53 13.34
CA VAL A 349 13.09 2.29 13.93
C VAL A 349 12.58 2.52 15.36
N ASP A 350 11.60 3.42 15.51
CA ASP A 350 10.78 3.44 16.73
C ASP A 350 9.97 2.13 16.76
N ASP A 351 10.32 1.23 17.69
CA ASP A 351 9.66 -0.06 17.94
C ASP A 351 8.30 0.11 18.63
N SER A 352 7.90 1.36 18.96
CA SER A 352 6.51 1.69 19.21
C SER A 352 5.79 1.87 17.87
N GLY A 353 4.75 1.06 17.65
CA GLY A 353 4.10 0.87 16.34
C GLY A 353 4.03 2.14 15.48
N TRP A 354 4.58 2.05 14.25
CA TRP A 354 4.69 3.16 13.30
C TRP A 354 3.47 4.07 13.31
N VAL A 355 3.70 5.35 13.62
CA VAL A 355 2.69 6.41 13.55
C VAL A 355 3.00 7.30 12.35
N PRO A 356 2.06 7.50 11.41
CA PRO A 356 2.28 8.36 10.25
C PRO A 356 2.46 9.82 10.66
N LYS A 357 3.61 10.40 10.29
CA LYS A 357 3.96 11.80 10.57
C LYS A 357 3.82 12.63 9.29
N THR A 358 2.86 13.53 9.26
CA THR A 358 2.66 14.48 8.14
C THR A 358 3.39 15.78 8.43
N VAL A 359 3.89 16.48 7.39
CA VAL A 359 4.25 17.89 7.56
C VAL A 359 3.00 18.72 7.86
N ASP A 360 3.13 19.72 8.73
CA ASP A 360 2.04 20.64 9.05
C ASP A 360 2.05 21.80 8.05
N VAL A 361 1.02 21.83 7.20
CA VAL A 361 0.83 22.87 6.17
C VAL A 361 -0.21 23.91 6.56
N SER A 362 -0.77 23.84 7.77
CA SER A 362 -1.84 24.74 8.22
C SER A 362 -1.42 26.21 8.29
N ARG A 363 -0.12 26.47 8.49
CA ARG A 363 0.48 27.81 8.58
C ARG A 363 1.16 28.27 7.30
N VAL A 364 1.06 27.47 6.23
CA VAL A 364 1.69 27.78 4.94
C VAL A 364 0.64 28.39 4.02
N ASP A 365 0.88 29.64 3.64
CA ASP A 365 0.08 30.38 2.68
C ASP A 365 0.65 30.22 1.28
N LEU A 366 -0.21 29.86 0.32
CA LEU A 366 0.19 29.80 -1.08
C LEU A 366 0.23 31.22 -1.66
N PRO A 367 1.30 31.60 -2.40
CA PRO A 367 1.30 32.79 -3.24
C PRO A 367 0.11 32.81 -4.21
N ARG A 368 -0.38 34.00 -4.59
CA ARG A 368 -1.58 34.16 -5.46
C ARG A 368 -1.45 33.42 -6.79
N ASP A 369 -0.25 33.38 -7.35
CA ASP A 369 0.00 32.69 -8.61
C ASP A 369 -0.18 31.18 -8.46
N LEU A 370 0.31 30.60 -7.36
CA LEU A 370 0.11 29.19 -7.04
C LEU A 370 -1.35 28.87 -6.65
N GLN A 371 -2.06 29.80 -6.02
CA GLN A 371 -3.51 29.65 -5.80
C GLN A 371 -4.29 29.62 -7.13
N SER A 372 -3.88 30.45 -8.10
CA SER A 372 -4.47 30.41 -9.44
C SER A 372 -4.12 29.11 -10.17
N MET A 373 -2.91 28.59 -9.93
CA MET A 373 -2.45 27.29 -10.44
C MET A 373 -3.28 26.14 -9.91
N THR A 374 -3.64 26.12 -8.61
CA THR A 374 -4.46 25.04 -8.04
C THR A 374 -5.86 25.02 -8.64
N GLU A 375 -6.45 26.18 -8.91
CA GLU A 375 -7.73 26.31 -9.62
C GLU A 375 -7.63 25.77 -11.06
N ALA A 376 -6.62 26.20 -11.81
CA ALA A 376 -6.39 25.78 -13.18
C ALA A 376 -6.12 24.27 -13.28
N PHE A 377 -5.33 23.73 -12.35
CA PHE A 377 -5.08 22.29 -12.25
C PHE A 377 -6.35 21.51 -11.94
N ALA A 378 -7.20 21.99 -11.03
CA ALA A 378 -8.45 21.33 -10.68
C ALA A 378 -9.41 21.22 -11.88
N GLU A 379 -9.54 22.30 -12.67
CA GLU A 379 -10.30 22.28 -13.93
C GLU A 379 -9.66 21.33 -14.95
N HIS A 380 -8.35 21.42 -15.15
CA HIS A 380 -7.61 20.54 -16.06
C HIS A 380 -7.78 19.05 -15.70
N PHE A 381 -7.69 18.72 -14.41
CA PHE A 381 -7.84 17.34 -13.92
C PHE A 381 -9.27 16.82 -14.12
N HIS A 382 -10.28 17.67 -13.89
CA HIS A 382 -11.69 17.37 -14.20
C HIS A 382 -11.90 17.12 -15.68
N ASP A 383 -11.33 17.97 -16.54
CA ASP A 383 -11.43 17.80 -18.00
C ASP A 383 -10.72 16.53 -18.49
N SER A 384 -9.60 16.15 -17.88
CA SER A 384 -8.89 14.90 -18.16
C SER A 384 -9.70 13.66 -17.77
N TRP A 385 -10.38 13.71 -16.63
CA TRP A 385 -11.33 12.67 -16.22
C TRP A 385 -12.54 12.61 -17.18
N ALA A 386 -13.12 13.77 -17.50
CA ALA A 386 -14.32 13.86 -18.33
C ALA A 386 -14.05 13.42 -19.78
N SER A 387 -12.91 13.80 -20.38
CA SER A 387 -12.52 13.38 -21.74
C SER A 387 -12.47 11.85 -21.85
N ARG A 388 -11.79 11.20 -20.91
CA ARG A 388 -11.69 9.72 -20.89
C ARG A 388 -13.05 9.03 -20.70
N LYS A 389 -13.94 9.59 -19.88
CA LYS A 389 -15.31 9.07 -19.72
C LYS A 389 -16.10 9.25 -21.02
N ILE A 390 -16.05 10.41 -21.67
CA ILE A 390 -16.72 10.67 -22.95
C ILE A 390 -16.19 9.77 -24.07
N GLU A 391 -14.87 9.56 -24.15
CA GLU A 391 -14.23 8.63 -25.09
C GLU A 391 -14.72 7.19 -24.90
N LYS A 392 -15.00 6.78 -23.65
CA LYS A 392 -15.62 5.49 -23.29
C LYS A 392 -17.15 5.47 -23.50
N GLY A 393 -17.73 6.52 -24.07
CA GLY A 393 -19.16 6.62 -24.39
C GLY A 393 -20.05 7.06 -23.23
N TRP A 394 -19.47 7.58 -22.14
CA TRP A 394 -20.27 8.12 -21.04
C TRP A 394 -20.87 9.48 -21.42
N VAL A 395 -22.10 9.71 -20.96
CA VAL A 395 -22.85 10.95 -21.18
C VAL A 395 -23.31 11.57 -19.87
N HIS A 396 -23.66 12.85 -19.90
CA HIS A 396 -24.28 13.49 -18.74
C HIS A 396 -25.61 12.83 -18.39
N GLY A 397 -25.87 12.63 -17.11
CA GLY A 397 -27.19 12.32 -16.58
C GLY A 397 -27.29 12.66 -15.10
N ASP A 398 -28.47 13.02 -14.62
CA ASP A 398 -28.67 13.50 -13.24
C ASP A 398 -28.29 12.47 -12.17
N LEU A 399 -28.30 11.18 -12.55
CA LEU A 399 -27.92 10.06 -11.72
C LEU A 399 -26.82 9.23 -12.40
N TYR A 400 -25.92 8.70 -11.58
CA TYR A 400 -24.92 7.74 -12.03
C TYR A 400 -25.59 6.43 -12.44
N SER A 401 -25.28 5.93 -13.63
CA SER A 401 -25.70 4.62 -14.09
C SER A 401 -24.62 3.98 -14.95
N ARG A 402 -24.05 2.90 -14.45
CA ARG A 402 -23.10 2.08 -15.23
C ARG A 402 -23.78 1.37 -16.41
N GLN A 403 -25.07 1.02 -16.28
CA GLN A 403 -25.82 0.37 -17.35
C GLN A 403 -26.10 1.33 -18.51
N ASN A 404 -26.42 2.59 -18.19
CA ASN A 404 -26.75 3.61 -19.19
C ASN A 404 -25.55 4.50 -19.54
N LEU A 405 -24.39 4.26 -18.93
CA LEU A 405 -23.17 5.07 -19.04
C LEU A 405 -23.43 6.56 -18.76
N THR A 406 -24.19 6.87 -17.70
CA THR A 406 -24.50 8.25 -17.31
C THR A 406 -23.74 8.69 -16.07
N HIS A 407 -23.25 9.94 -16.03
CA HIS A 407 -22.60 10.50 -14.85
C HIS A 407 -22.99 11.98 -14.61
N PRO A 408 -23.36 12.38 -13.37
CA PRO A 408 -23.81 13.76 -13.06
C PRO A 408 -22.73 14.84 -13.06
N ARG A 409 -21.47 14.47 -13.22
CA ARG A 409 -20.31 15.38 -13.20
C ARG A 409 -19.78 15.64 -14.61
N LEU A 410 -20.33 15.00 -15.64
CA LEU A 410 -19.98 15.27 -17.04
C LEU A 410 -20.61 16.58 -17.52
N LYS A 411 -20.14 17.68 -16.93
CA LYS A 411 -20.54 19.06 -17.17
C LYS A 411 -19.32 19.96 -16.90
N PRO A 412 -19.35 21.22 -17.39
CA PRO A 412 -18.23 22.14 -17.20
C PRO A 412 -17.86 22.28 -15.73
N TYR A 413 -16.55 22.40 -15.43
CA TYR A 413 -16.03 22.52 -14.07
C TYR A 413 -16.71 23.65 -13.29
N SER A 414 -17.00 24.78 -13.95
CA SER A 414 -17.73 25.92 -13.38
C SER A 414 -19.12 25.57 -12.82
N GLN A 415 -19.79 24.53 -13.33
CA GLN A 415 -21.12 24.06 -12.91
C GLN A 415 -21.09 22.94 -11.85
N LEU A 416 -19.90 22.52 -11.42
CA LEU A 416 -19.76 21.65 -10.26
C LEU A 416 -20.14 22.39 -8.98
N LYS A 417 -20.59 21.64 -7.98
CA LYS A 417 -20.87 22.19 -6.65
C LYS A 417 -19.56 22.57 -5.98
N GLU A 418 -19.59 23.56 -5.09
CA GLU A 418 -18.34 24.07 -4.49
C GLU A 418 -17.56 22.99 -3.73
N PHE A 419 -18.23 22.10 -3.00
CA PHE A 419 -17.54 21.00 -2.31
C PHE A 419 -16.84 20.03 -3.27
N GLU A 420 -17.36 19.83 -4.49
CA GLU A 420 -16.75 18.97 -5.52
C GLU A 420 -15.49 19.63 -6.09
N LYS A 421 -15.53 20.96 -6.25
CA LYS A 421 -14.38 21.76 -6.68
C LYS A 421 -13.30 21.81 -5.59
N SER A 422 -13.69 22.10 -4.34
CA SER A 422 -12.79 22.16 -3.19
C SER A 422 -11.99 20.87 -3.04
N PHE A 423 -12.59 19.70 -3.25
CA PHE A 423 -11.85 18.44 -3.19
C PHE A 423 -10.62 18.40 -4.10
N TYR A 424 -10.74 18.84 -5.36
CA TYR A 424 -9.60 18.88 -6.28
C TYR A 424 -8.59 19.98 -5.94
N LYS A 425 -9.10 21.17 -5.59
CA LYS A 425 -8.27 22.32 -5.21
C LYS A 425 -7.43 22.02 -3.97
N ASP A 426 -8.07 21.49 -2.92
CA ASP A 426 -7.45 21.24 -1.63
C ASP A 426 -6.36 20.18 -1.76
N ARG A 427 -6.57 19.14 -2.58
CA ARG A 427 -5.55 18.11 -2.85
C ARG A 427 -4.31 18.67 -3.55
N CYS A 428 -4.50 19.50 -4.56
CA CYS A 428 -3.39 20.16 -5.24
C CYS A 428 -2.69 21.15 -4.30
N ALA A 429 -3.47 21.98 -3.60
CA ALA A 429 -2.97 22.98 -2.66
C ALA A 429 -2.16 22.36 -1.52
N GLU A 430 -2.62 21.24 -0.94
CA GLU A 430 -1.91 20.49 0.10
C GLU A 430 -0.51 20.08 -0.38
N CYS A 431 -0.40 19.55 -1.61
CA CYS A 431 0.89 19.13 -2.17
C CYS A 431 1.83 20.31 -2.40
N LEU A 432 1.34 21.42 -2.95
CA LEU A 432 2.15 22.62 -3.18
C LEU A 432 2.59 23.26 -1.85
N LYS A 433 1.71 23.30 -0.83
CA LYS A 433 2.07 23.78 0.50
C LYS A 433 3.09 22.88 1.19
N ALA A 434 2.99 21.57 1.02
CA ALA A 434 3.97 20.63 1.56
C ALA A 434 5.37 20.89 1.00
N LEU A 435 5.47 21.16 -0.31
CA LEU A 435 6.73 21.56 -0.94
C LEU A 435 7.31 22.83 -0.30
N LEU A 436 6.50 23.89 -0.15
CA LEU A 436 6.93 25.11 0.54
C LEU A 436 7.36 24.84 2.00
N ALA A 437 6.65 23.96 2.71
CA ALA A 437 6.98 23.58 4.09
C ALA A 437 8.32 22.82 4.19
N TRP A 438 8.73 22.13 3.13
CA TRP A 438 10.05 21.50 3.01
C TRP A 438 11.11 22.43 2.40
N ASN A 439 10.81 23.72 2.28
CA ASN A 439 11.68 24.77 1.73
C ASN A 439 11.97 24.63 0.23
N TYR A 440 11.11 23.99 -0.55
CA TYR A 440 11.18 24.10 -2.01
C TYR A 440 10.73 25.50 -2.46
N THR A 441 11.34 26.00 -3.52
CA THR A 441 10.95 27.26 -4.16
C THR A 441 10.20 27.01 -5.47
N PHE A 442 9.39 27.98 -5.90
CA PHE A 442 8.71 27.97 -7.18
C PHE A 442 9.14 29.21 -7.95
N GLU A 443 9.94 29.03 -8.99
CA GLU A 443 10.47 30.13 -9.79
C GLU A 443 9.94 30.07 -11.21
N LEU A 444 9.46 31.21 -11.73
CA LEU A 444 9.03 31.31 -13.13
C LEU A 444 10.27 31.48 -14.02
N THR A 445 10.79 30.37 -14.55
CA THR A 445 12.03 30.33 -15.33
C THR A 445 11.77 30.37 -16.84
N ASP A 446 10.64 29.82 -17.31
CA ASP A 446 10.26 29.82 -18.74
C ASP A 446 8.99 30.66 -18.98
N ARG A 447 9.20 31.95 -19.26
CA ARG A 447 8.10 32.89 -19.57
C ARG A 447 7.41 32.57 -20.89
N ASP A 448 8.14 32.05 -21.88
CA ASP A 448 7.57 31.69 -23.17
C ASP A 448 6.65 30.46 -23.06
N ALA A 449 6.97 29.51 -22.17
CA ALA A 449 6.07 28.41 -21.81
C ALA A 449 4.82 28.93 -21.10
N ALA A 450 4.96 29.86 -20.15
CA ALA A 450 3.83 30.45 -19.44
C ALA A 450 2.87 31.18 -20.39
N ASP A 451 3.39 31.98 -21.32
CA ASP A 451 2.59 32.70 -22.33
C ASP A 451 1.91 31.74 -23.30
N ARG A 452 2.60 30.67 -23.72
CA ARG A 452 2.01 29.59 -24.52
C ARG A 452 0.90 28.87 -23.78
N ALA A 453 1.10 28.53 -22.51
CA ALA A 453 0.10 27.86 -21.69
C ALA A 453 -1.15 28.73 -21.49
N ALA A 454 -0.97 30.03 -21.26
CA ALA A 454 -2.06 31.00 -21.17
C ALA A 454 -2.84 31.11 -22.49
N SER A 455 -2.13 31.11 -23.63
CA SER A 455 -2.72 31.23 -24.97
C SER A 455 -3.38 29.93 -25.46
N ALA A 456 -2.87 28.77 -25.02
CA ALA A 456 -3.36 27.45 -25.40
C ALA A 456 -4.63 27.02 -24.64
N ARG A 457 -5.05 27.77 -23.62
CA ARG A 457 -6.24 27.44 -22.83
C ARG A 457 -7.50 27.53 -23.69
N THR A 458 -8.01 26.38 -24.10
CA THR A 458 -9.29 26.28 -24.81
C THR A 458 -10.44 26.04 -23.84
N PRO A 459 -11.54 26.81 -23.90
CA PRO A 459 -12.70 26.59 -23.03
C PRO A 459 -13.35 25.22 -23.29
N SER A 460 -13.62 24.48 -22.22
CA SER A 460 -14.29 23.17 -22.25
C SER A 460 -15.81 23.25 -22.46
N GLY A 461 -16.35 24.43 -22.77
CA GLY A 461 -17.78 24.73 -22.82
C GLY A 461 -18.31 25.38 -21.54
N THR A 462 -19.48 25.99 -21.63
CA THR A 462 -20.14 26.74 -20.53
C THR A 462 -21.44 26.10 -20.06
N THR A 463 -21.99 25.17 -20.85
CA THR A 463 -23.22 24.44 -20.59
C THR A 463 -23.00 22.94 -20.75
N ILE A 464 -23.94 22.14 -20.27
CA ILE A 464 -23.90 20.67 -20.42
C ILE A 464 -23.90 20.27 -21.91
N GLN A 465 -24.64 21.01 -22.75
CA GLN A 465 -24.83 20.68 -24.17
C GLN A 465 -23.59 20.95 -25.03
N ASN A 466 -22.76 21.94 -24.64
CA ASN A 466 -21.53 22.28 -25.34
C ASN A 466 -20.27 21.84 -24.57
N PHE A 467 -20.43 20.96 -23.57
CA PHE A 467 -19.31 20.46 -22.79
C PHE A 467 -18.43 19.55 -23.66
N ALA A 468 -17.23 20.03 -23.96
CA ALA A 468 -16.22 19.38 -24.78
C ALA A 468 -14.87 19.56 -24.09
N PRO A 469 -14.55 18.74 -23.08
CA PRO A 469 -13.33 18.89 -22.30
C PRO A 469 -12.09 18.72 -23.18
N LYS A 470 -11.13 19.63 -23.02
CA LYS A 470 -9.85 19.61 -23.74
C LYS A 470 -8.69 19.76 -22.75
N PRO A 471 -8.38 18.69 -22.00
CA PRO A 471 -7.25 18.71 -21.08
C PRO A 471 -5.92 18.96 -21.82
N VAL A 472 -4.97 19.59 -21.15
CA VAL A 472 -3.59 19.70 -21.62
C VAL A 472 -2.96 18.31 -21.74
N ASP A 473 -2.28 18.03 -22.85
CA ASP A 473 -1.54 16.79 -23.00
C ASP A 473 -0.18 16.89 -22.29
N LEU A 474 -0.06 16.23 -21.14
CA LEU A 474 1.17 16.16 -20.35
C LEU A 474 1.93 14.83 -20.55
N SER A 475 1.46 13.96 -21.45
CA SER A 475 1.97 12.59 -21.58
C SER A 475 3.41 12.54 -22.10
N SER A 476 3.77 13.43 -23.02
CA SER A 476 5.12 13.53 -23.60
C SER A 476 6.09 14.35 -22.75
N MET A 477 5.62 14.96 -21.66
CA MET A 477 6.44 15.84 -20.84
C MET A 477 7.24 15.04 -19.79
N THR A 478 8.51 15.43 -19.60
CA THR A 478 9.41 14.83 -18.61
C THR A 478 9.78 15.87 -17.56
N LEU A 479 9.68 15.47 -16.29
CA LEU A 479 10.11 16.31 -15.18
C LEU A 479 11.63 16.42 -15.11
N GLU A 480 12.11 17.56 -14.64
CA GLU A 480 13.52 17.75 -14.32
C GLU A 480 13.91 16.96 -13.06
N LYS A 481 15.22 16.71 -12.88
CA LYS A 481 15.72 15.81 -11.83
C LYS A 481 15.24 16.20 -10.43
N ASP A 482 15.27 17.48 -10.09
CA ASP A 482 14.89 17.96 -8.76
C ASP A 482 13.36 17.90 -8.57
N MET A 483 12.60 18.13 -9.64
CA MET A 483 11.15 17.94 -9.65
C MET A 483 10.75 16.45 -9.52
N VAL A 484 11.52 15.51 -10.07
CA VAL A 484 11.29 14.07 -9.84
C VAL A 484 11.43 13.73 -8.34
N SER A 485 12.46 14.29 -7.69
CA SER A 485 12.67 14.12 -6.24
C SER A 485 11.55 14.75 -5.42
N ALA A 486 11.11 15.96 -5.79
CA ALA A 486 9.95 16.62 -5.19
C ALA A 486 8.67 15.78 -5.35
N GLY A 487 8.47 15.17 -6.52
CA GLY A 487 7.33 14.32 -6.84
C GLY A 487 7.25 13.07 -5.94
N GLU A 488 8.38 12.43 -5.65
CA GLU A 488 8.41 11.28 -4.73
C GLU A 488 8.04 11.70 -3.30
N LYS A 489 8.56 12.85 -2.80
CA LYS A 489 8.17 13.39 -1.48
C LYS A 489 6.70 13.76 -1.41
N MET A 490 6.13 14.36 -2.46
CA MET A 490 4.69 14.68 -2.53
C MET A 490 3.83 13.41 -2.51
N ALA A 491 4.25 12.36 -3.21
CA ALA A 491 3.56 11.08 -3.23
C ALA A 491 3.59 10.41 -1.85
N GLU A 492 4.76 10.37 -1.21
CA GLU A 492 4.92 9.89 0.16
C GLU A 492 4.02 10.66 1.13
N HIS A 493 3.99 11.99 1.03
CA HIS A 493 3.17 12.80 1.92
C HIS A 493 1.67 12.59 1.72
N SER A 494 1.23 12.39 0.48
CA SER A 494 -0.16 12.03 0.17
C SER A 494 -0.56 10.72 0.87
N HIS A 495 0.31 9.72 0.83
CA HIS A 495 0.14 8.46 1.56
C HIS A 495 0.12 8.69 3.08
N LEU A 496 1.00 9.53 3.63
CA LEU A 496 1.05 9.82 5.05
C LEU A 496 -0.22 10.53 5.55
N ILE A 497 -0.81 11.43 4.76
CA ILE A 497 -2.10 12.06 5.08
C ILE A 497 -3.21 11.01 5.14
N TRP A 498 -3.29 10.15 4.12
CA TRP A 498 -4.25 9.04 4.10
C TRP A 498 -4.06 8.12 5.30
N ALA A 499 -2.82 7.71 5.57
CA ALA A 499 -2.46 6.82 6.67
C ALA A 499 -2.84 7.44 8.03
N LYS A 500 -2.58 8.74 8.22
CA LYS A 500 -2.96 9.48 9.44
C LYS A 500 -4.46 9.55 9.62
N LYS A 501 -5.23 9.78 8.55
CA LYS A 501 -6.70 9.76 8.59
C LYS A 501 -7.22 8.38 9.00
N VAL A 502 -6.73 7.32 8.35
CA VAL A 502 -7.09 5.93 8.66
C VAL A 502 -6.72 5.57 10.10
N TRP A 503 -5.52 5.94 10.55
CA TRP A 503 -5.05 5.71 11.91
C TRP A 503 -5.96 6.36 12.95
N ASN A 504 -6.37 7.61 12.72
CA ASN A 504 -7.29 8.33 13.61
C ASN A 504 -8.71 7.73 13.58
N ASP A 505 -9.20 7.34 12.41
CA ASP A 505 -10.51 6.69 12.27
C ASP A 505 -10.53 5.35 13.02
N LEU A 506 -9.47 4.55 12.94
CA LEU A 506 -9.35 3.28 13.66
C LEU A 506 -9.32 3.48 15.18
N ASN A 507 -8.59 4.49 15.67
CA ASN A 507 -8.52 4.81 17.09
C ASN A 507 -9.85 5.32 17.66
N THR A 508 -10.70 5.93 16.84
CA THR A 508 -11.96 6.54 17.28
C THR A 508 -13.19 5.66 17.06
N LYS A 509 -13.26 4.98 15.91
CA LYS A 509 -14.44 4.21 15.47
C LYS A 509 -14.23 2.70 15.55
N GLY A 510 -12.98 2.25 15.72
CA GLY A 510 -12.62 0.85 15.43
C GLY A 510 -12.78 0.53 13.94
N GLY A 511 -12.35 -0.65 13.52
CA GLY A 511 -12.56 -1.10 12.15
C GLY A 511 -11.45 -1.99 11.61
N PHE A 512 -11.58 -2.30 10.32
CA PHE A 512 -10.61 -3.10 9.60
C PHE A 512 -9.36 -2.28 9.30
N LEU A 513 -8.20 -2.82 9.64
CA LEU A 513 -6.89 -2.20 9.44
C LEU A 513 -6.39 -2.51 8.01
N PRO A 514 -6.27 -1.50 7.12
CA PRO A 514 -5.84 -1.73 5.74
C PRO A 514 -4.41 -2.29 5.68
N THR A 515 -4.16 -3.29 4.84
CA THR A 515 -2.82 -3.91 4.67
C THR A 515 -1.79 -2.97 4.05
N THR A 516 -2.24 -1.85 3.47
CA THR A 516 -1.40 -0.76 2.95
C THR A 516 -1.02 0.26 4.04
N LEU A 517 -1.51 0.12 5.28
CA LEU A 517 -1.14 1.01 6.39
C LEU A 517 0.25 0.66 6.94
N VAL A 518 1.26 0.92 6.13
CA VAL A 518 2.69 0.72 6.38
C VAL A 518 3.47 1.95 5.92
N PRO A 519 4.72 2.14 6.38
CA PRO A 519 5.61 3.17 5.85
C PRO A 519 5.70 3.14 4.31
N TRP A 520 5.88 4.31 3.69
CA TRP A 520 5.98 4.47 2.23
C TRP A 520 7.02 3.53 1.61
N ASP A 521 8.19 3.41 2.25
CA ASP A 521 9.26 2.54 1.80
C ASP A 521 8.92 1.04 1.75
N LEU A 522 7.90 0.62 2.49
CA LEU A 522 7.43 -0.77 2.50
C LEU A 522 6.26 -1.01 1.54
N LEU A 523 5.80 0.01 0.82
CA LEU A 523 4.80 -0.16 -0.24
C LEU A 523 5.44 -0.72 -1.52
N THR A 524 4.67 -1.48 -2.27
CA THR A 524 5.02 -1.95 -3.62
C THR A 524 4.89 -0.82 -4.65
N ASP A 525 5.49 -0.98 -5.84
CA ASP A 525 5.30 0.00 -6.91
C ASP A 525 3.84 0.09 -7.37
N PHE A 526 3.09 -1.00 -7.29
CA PHE A 526 1.65 -0.99 -7.55
C PHE A 526 0.91 -0.09 -6.56
N GLU A 527 1.19 -0.23 -5.26
CA GLU A 527 0.57 0.57 -4.20
C GLU A 527 0.93 2.06 -4.30
N ARG A 528 2.18 2.39 -4.66
CA ARG A 528 2.66 3.78 -4.81
C ARG A 528 2.16 4.46 -6.09
N ARG A 529 1.74 3.70 -7.10
CA ARG A 529 1.46 4.20 -8.45
C ARG A 529 0.45 5.35 -8.47
N LYS A 530 -0.61 5.27 -7.66
CA LYS A 530 -1.68 6.27 -7.60
C LYS A 530 -1.14 7.62 -7.11
N ASP A 531 -0.42 7.62 -6.00
CA ASP A 531 0.11 8.85 -5.40
C ASP A 531 1.26 9.43 -6.23
N ARG A 532 2.14 8.58 -6.78
CA ARG A 532 3.20 9.01 -7.72
C ARG A 532 2.64 9.66 -8.97
N PHE A 533 1.60 9.07 -9.55
CA PHE A 533 0.93 9.65 -10.72
C PHE A 533 0.38 11.03 -10.39
N ARG A 534 -0.39 11.18 -9.30
CA ARG A 534 -0.97 12.47 -8.90
C ARG A 534 0.10 13.54 -8.65
N ALA A 535 1.16 13.20 -7.93
CA ALA A 535 2.27 14.12 -7.68
C ALA A 535 2.97 14.54 -8.98
N THR A 536 3.24 13.58 -9.87
CA THR A 536 3.89 13.83 -11.16
C THR A 536 3.02 14.71 -12.05
N GLU A 537 1.71 14.47 -12.13
CA GLU A 537 0.81 15.28 -12.95
C GLU A 537 0.71 16.73 -12.44
N ILE A 538 0.68 16.95 -11.12
CA ILE A 538 0.72 18.30 -10.54
C ILE A 538 2.00 19.02 -10.96
N LEU A 539 3.16 18.38 -10.79
CA LEU A 539 4.45 18.99 -11.14
C LEU A 539 4.61 19.22 -12.63
N LYS A 540 4.11 18.30 -13.46
CA LYS A 540 4.07 18.47 -14.91
C LYS A 540 3.20 19.67 -15.29
N PHE A 541 2.06 19.83 -14.65
CA PHE A 541 1.21 20.98 -14.92
C PHE A 541 1.90 22.30 -14.51
N VAL A 542 2.55 22.33 -13.35
CA VAL A 542 3.34 23.47 -12.88
C VAL A 542 4.47 23.82 -13.87
N GLN A 543 5.22 22.83 -14.35
CA GLN A 543 6.28 23.00 -15.34
C GLN A 543 5.76 23.41 -16.72
N TYR A 544 4.59 22.90 -17.14
CA TYR A 544 3.92 23.34 -18.37
C TYR A 544 3.61 24.85 -18.35
N HIS A 545 3.31 25.39 -17.17
CA HIS A 545 3.11 26.82 -16.95
C HIS A 545 4.42 27.61 -16.72
N GLY A 546 5.58 27.01 -16.96
CA GLY A 546 6.89 27.68 -16.94
C GLY A 546 7.56 27.77 -15.56
N TYR A 547 7.01 27.11 -14.54
CA TYR A 547 7.59 27.11 -13.20
C TYR A 547 8.59 25.96 -13.01
N HIS A 548 9.73 26.28 -12.42
CA HIS A 548 10.70 25.31 -11.91
C HIS A 548 10.56 25.15 -10.39
N VAL A 549 10.82 23.94 -9.89
CA VAL A 549 10.73 23.58 -8.47
C VAL A 549 12.06 22.95 -8.03
N GLU A 550 12.77 23.61 -7.11
CA GLU A 550 14.06 23.19 -6.55
C GLU A 550 14.11 23.22 -5.02
#